data_AF-A0A660QW39-F1
#
_entry.id   AF-A0A660QW39-F1
#
_cell.length_a   1.000
_cell.length_b   1.000
_cell.length_c   1.000
_cell.angle_alpha   90.00
_cell.angle_beta   90.00
_cell.angle_gamma   90.00
#
_symmetry.space_group_name_H-M   'P 1'
#
loop_
_entity.id
_entity.type
_entity.pdbx_description
1 polymer ?
#
loop_
_entity_poly.entity_id
_entity_poly.type
_entity_poly.pdbx_seq_one_letter_code
_entity_poly.pdbx_strand_id
1 'polypeptide(L)'
;MISVQGTIVKPEHSGRHSVGHAGEIFMVPGTGGITYNIKVGDPAFGWAADHVEPGVSTIADQEKRTSGPNRGYNFYACIGNEARIVSGDAKGATGIVTGHHGGAEHVLIDFPDEALEKLTLDDKVLIRGFGQGLKLVDYPDIHIYNLDPGLFEKMNIEESNGELLVPVAAVIPGMLMGSGVGSTSIGTGDYDIMTSDRKALQEHGLMNLKFGDIVLIQDHDNTYGRCYRKGAVSVGVIIHSDCKYAGHGPGVTTIMTSSSGKIKPVLSLEANIAKILKIGRFRQNS
;
A
#
# COMPACT_ATOMS: atom_id res chain seq x y z
N MET A 1 14.33 14.60 4.67
CA MET A 1 13.54 13.98 5.76
C MET A 1 12.76 15.09 6.46
N ILE A 2 11.48 14.85 6.79
CA ILE A 2 10.58 15.83 7.43
C ILE A 2 9.66 15.11 8.42
N SER A 3 9.26 15.78 9.50
CA SER A 3 8.26 15.23 10.44
C SER A 3 6.84 15.45 9.91
N VAL A 4 6.04 14.40 9.88
CA VAL A 4 4.58 14.50 9.74
C VAL A 4 3.90 13.77 10.88
N GLN A 5 2.81 14.34 11.40
CA GLN A 5 2.11 13.80 12.56
C GLN A 5 0.64 13.62 12.23
N GLY A 6 0.09 12.48 12.65
CA GLY A 6 -1.32 12.17 12.59
C GLY A 6 -1.82 11.49 13.86
N THR A 7 -3.03 10.97 13.78
CA THR A 7 -3.67 10.15 14.81
C THR A 7 -4.14 8.84 14.21
N ILE A 8 -4.45 7.88 15.08
CA ILE A 8 -5.12 6.66 14.64
C ILE A 8 -6.53 6.99 14.14
N VAL A 9 -6.92 6.41 13.01
CA VAL A 9 -8.22 6.61 12.39
C VAL A 9 -9.30 5.98 13.26
N LYS A 10 -10.42 6.68 13.44
CA LYS A 10 -11.65 6.08 13.98
C LYS A 10 -12.36 5.36 12.83
N PRO A 11 -12.64 4.04 12.91
CA PRO A 11 -13.28 3.30 11.82
C PRO A 11 -14.59 3.96 11.36
N GLU A 12 -14.77 4.07 10.05
CA GLU A 12 -16.00 4.59 9.45
C GLU A 12 -16.80 3.44 8.84
N HIS A 13 -18.07 3.31 9.22
CA HIS A 13 -18.98 2.35 8.61
C HIS A 13 -20.39 2.94 8.59
N SER A 14 -21.11 2.74 7.48
CA SER A 14 -22.47 3.29 7.32
C SER A 14 -23.51 2.65 8.25
N GLY A 15 -23.18 1.49 8.84
CA GLY A 15 -24.10 0.65 9.59
C GLY A 15 -25.18 0.01 8.70
N ARG A 16 -25.02 0.07 7.38
CA ARG A 16 -25.99 -0.39 6.38
C ARG A 16 -25.36 -1.43 5.48
N HIS A 17 -26.21 -2.19 4.80
CA HIS A 17 -25.75 -3.11 3.78
C HIS A 17 -25.22 -2.36 2.56
N SER A 18 -24.22 -2.96 1.94
CA SER A 18 -23.64 -2.60 0.65
C SER A 18 -23.97 -3.64 -0.40
N VAL A 19 -23.72 -3.30 -1.67
CA VAL A 19 -23.98 -4.17 -2.83
C VAL A 19 -22.66 -4.48 -3.52
N GLY A 20 -22.38 -5.77 -3.69
CA GLY A 20 -21.18 -6.27 -4.36
C GLY A 20 -21.32 -6.34 -5.88
N HIS A 21 -20.24 -6.73 -6.53
CA HIS A 21 -20.10 -6.68 -7.99
C HIS A 21 -21.04 -7.66 -8.73
N ALA A 22 -21.56 -8.68 -8.05
CA ALA A 22 -22.57 -9.61 -8.59
C ALA A 22 -24.00 -9.29 -8.10
N GLY A 23 -24.19 -8.14 -7.44
CA GLY A 23 -25.48 -7.72 -6.88
C GLY A 23 -25.78 -8.34 -5.51
N GLU A 24 -24.81 -9.03 -4.90
CA GLU A 24 -24.95 -9.62 -3.57
C GLU A 24 -24.91 -8.55 -2.48
N ILE A 25 -25.75 -8.71 -1.47
CA ILE A 25 -25.84 -7.80 -0.34
C ILE A 25 -24.87 -8.23 0.75
N PHE A 26 -24.08 -7.32 1.32
CA PHE A 26 -23.16 -7.63 2.40
C PHE A 26 -23.10 -6.52 3.46
N MET A 27 -22.73 -6.89 4.68
CA MET A 27 -22.44 -5.97 5.79
C MET A 27 -21.31 -6.59 6.60
N VAL A 28 -20.10 -6.07 6.44
CA VAL A 28 -18.86 -6.64 6.98
C VAL A 28 -17.92 -5.53 7.45
N PRO A 29 -16.91 -5.83 8.28
CA PRO A 29 -15.87 -4.85 8.65
C PRO A 29 -15.18 -4.22 7.44
N GLY A 30 -14.79 -2.95 7.61
CA GLY A 30 -14.27 -2.07 6.56
C GLY A 30 -12.86 -1.53 6.82
N THR A 31 -12.61 -0.32 6.35
CA THR A 31 -11.37 0.46 6.54
C THR A 31 -11.28 1.12 7.92
N GLY A 32 -10.06 1.54 8.28
CA GLY A 32 -9.78 2.36 9.46
C GLY A 32 -9.58 1.57 10.76
N GLY A 33 -8.98 2.24 11.75
CA GLY A 33 -8.78 1.69 13.10
C GLY A 33 -7.50 0.90 13.28
N ILE A 34 -7.57 0.00 14.28
CA ILE A 34 -6.52 -0.95 14.65
C ILE A 34 -7.05 -2.34 14.30
N THR A 35 -6.52 -2.94 13.25
CA THR A 35 -6.84 -4.29 12.83
C THR A 35 -5.90 -5.27 13.52
N TYR A 36 -6.36 -5.85 14.64
CA TYR A 36 -5.52 -6.69 15.52
C TYR A 36 -5.03 -8.01 14.88
N ASN A 37 -5.85 -8.60 14.00
CA ASN A 37 -5.65 -9.96 13.50
C ASN A 37 -5.25 -10.05 12.02
N ILE A 38 -5.07 -8.93 11.33
CA ILE A 38 -4.64 -8.87 9.93
C ILE A 38 -3.44 -7.94 9.83
N LYS A 39 -2.32 -8.46 9.33
CA LYS A 39 -1.01 -7.79 9.32
C LYS A 39 -0.36 -7.91 7.95
N VAL A 40 0.60 -7.04 7.69
CA VAL A 40 1.45 -7.14 6.49
C VAL A 40 2.12 -8.53 6.46
N GLY A 41 2.06 -9.20 5.30
CA GLY A 41 2.44 -10.60 5.11
C GLY A 41 1.28 -11.60 5.11
N ASP A 42 0.09 -11.23 5.58
CA ASP A 42 -1.12 -12.08 5.47
C ASP A 42 -1.66 -12.14 4.03
N PRO A 43 -2.49 -13.13 3.68
CA PRO A 43 -3.23 -13.14 2.41
C PRO A 43 -4.11 -11.90 2.24
N ALA A 44 -4.11 -11.31 1.05
CA ALA A 44 -5.00 -10.19 0.71
C ALA A 44 -6.46 -10.66 0.46
N PHE A 45 -6.67 -11.97 0.31
CA PHE A 45 -7.96 -12.59 -0.01
C PHE A 45 -8.48 -13.45 1.14
N GLY A 46 -9.78 -13.77 1.11
CA GLY A 46 -10.39 -14.78 1.99
C GLY A 46 -10.96 -14.26 3.31
N TRP A 47 -10.89 -12.95 3.55
CA TRP A 47 -11.46 -12.32 4.73
C TRP A 47 -12.97 -12.09 4.58
N ALA A 48 -13.73 -12.28 5.67
CA ALA A 48 -15.11 -11.82 5.78
C ALA A 48 -15.14 -10.31 6.07
N ALA A 49 -14.54 -9.51 5.19
CA ALA A 49 -14.34 -8.08 5.29
C ALA A 49 -14.37 -7.43 3.89
N ASP A 50 -14.30 -6.10 3.82
CA ASP A 50 -14.19 -5.31 2.61
C ASP A 50 -13.16 -4.19 2.81
N HIS A 51 -12.18 -4.02 1.91
CA HIS A 51 -11.12 -3.00 2.05
C HIS A 51 -10.42 -3.00 3.42
N VAL A 52 -10.20 -4.16 4.05
CA VAL A 52 -9.57 -4.16 5.37
C VAL A 52 -8.12 -3.72 5.24
N GLU A 53 -7.72 -2.84 6.15
CA GLU A 53 -6.37 -2.28 6.22
C GLU A 53 -5.58 -3.02 7.30
N PRO A 54 -4.39 -3.57 7.01
CA PRO A 54 -3.60 -4.32 7.98
C PRO A 54 -2.94 -3.39 9.00
N GLY A 55 -2.89 -3.82 10.26
CA GLY A 55 -2.24 -3.07 11.34
C GLY A 55 -3.01 -1.82 11.73
N VAL A 56 -2.39 -0.65 11.64
CA VAL A 56 -2.95 0.62 12.14
C VAL A 56 -3.13 1.60 11.00
N SER A 57 -4.37 2.06 10.80
CA SER A 57 -4.69 3.13 9.88
C SER A 57 -4.58 4.49 10.57
N THR A 58 -3.91 5.44 9.92
CA THR A 58 -3.65 6.76 10.50
C THR A 58 -3.98 7.89 9.52
N ILE A 59 -4.32 9.05 10.07
CA ILE A 59 -4.74 10.23 9.32
C ILE A 59 -4.34 11.50 10.09
N ALA A 60 -4.10 12.62 9.40
CA ALA A 60 -3.78 13.89 10.08
C ALA A 60 -5.01 14.54 10.71
N ASP A 61 -6.12 14.56 9.97
CA ASP A 61 -7.40 15.13 10.40
C ASP A 61 -8.53 14.40 9.67
N GLN A 62 -9.28 13.57 10.39
CA GLN A 62 -10.35 12.75 9.83
C GLN A 62 -11.55 13.59 9.35
N GLU A 63 -11.87 14.68 10.05
CA GLU A 63 -12.97 15.57 9.66
C GLU A 63 -12.61 16.38 8.40
N LYS A 64 -11.30 16.58 8.15
CA LYS A 64 -10.77 17.32 7.00
C LYS A 64 -9.86 16.46 6.13
N ARG A 65 -10.33 15.27 5.78
CA ARG A 65 -9.58 14.26 5.00
C ARG A 65 -8.92 14.80 3.72
N THR A 66 -9.53 15.78 3.03
CA THR A 66 -9.03 16.33 1.76
C THR A 66 -8.19 17.60 1.94
N SER A 67 -7.88 17.99 3.17
CA SER A 67 -7.13 19.22 3.47
C SER A 67 -5.65 19.11 3.12
N GLY A 68 -4.99 20.27 2.97
CA GLY A 68 -3.54 20.35 2.75
C GLY A 68 -2.71 19.59 3.79
N PRO A 69 -2.99 19.71 5.11
CA PRO A 69 -2.32 18.92 6.14
C PRO A 69 -2.42 17.41 5.93
N ASN A 70 -3.61 16.90 5.56
CA ASN A 70 -3.78 15.47 5.34
C ASN A 70 -3.04 14.99 4.08
N ARG A 71 -3.12 15.76 2.99
CA ARG A 71 -2.31 15.49 1.79
C ARG A 71 -0.82 15.52 2.09
N GLY A 72 -0.36 16.43 2.96
CA GLY A 72 1.03 16.49 3.41
C GLY A 72 1.42 15.25 4.21
N TYR A 73 0.55 14.77 5.11
CA TYR A 73 0.77 13.55 5.87
C TYR A 73 0.94 12.32 4.96
N ASN A 74 0.03 12.13 4.01
CA ASN A 74 0.12 11.05 3.02
C ASN A 74 1.32 11.22 2.09
N PHE A 75 1.60 12.44 1.63
CA PHE A 75 2.69 12.69 0.69
C PHE A 75 4.05 12.41 1.31
N TYR A 76 4.32 12.91 2.52
CA TYR A 76 5.65 12.75 3.11
C TYR A 76 5.87 11.37 3.73
N ALA A 77 4.82 10.62 4.05
CA ALA A 77 4.94 9.22 4.45
C ALA A 77 5.35 8.37 3.23
N CYS A 78 6.39 7.56 3.38
CA CYS A 78 6.83 6.61 2.36
C CYS A 78 6.88 5.21 2.98
N ILE A 79 6.57 4.20 2.18
CA ILE A 79 6.66 2.79 2.59
C ILE A 79 8.09 2.51 3.04
N GLY A 80 8.23 1.96 4.25
CA GLY A 80 9.51 1.74 4.91
C GLY A 80 9.92 2.81 5.91
N ASN A 81 9.25 3.98 5.95
CA ASN A 81 9.56 5.00 6.94
C ASN A 81 9.23 4.55 8.37
N GLU A 82 10.05 5.00 9.32
CA GLU A 82 9.82 4.83 10.75
C GLU A 82 8.67 5.72 11.23
N ALA A 83 7.74 5.08 11.95
CA ALA A 83 6.67 5.73 12.68
C ALA A 83 6.87 5.50 14.19
N ARG A 84 6.52 6.50 15.01
CA ARG A 84 6.63 6.41 16.46
C ARG A 84 5.35 6.90 17.12
N ILE A 85 4.86 6.14 18.09
CA ILE A 85 3.76 6.57 18.96
C ILE A 85 4.30 7.61 19.96
N VAL A 86 3.66 8.77 20.05
CA VAL A 86 4.14 9.90 20.88
C VAL A 86 3.19 10.26 22.04
N SER A 87 2.10 9.53 22.22
CA SER A 87 1.12 9.66 23.31
C SER A 87 0.66 8.29 23.83
N GLY A 88 -0.19 8.31 24.88
CA GLY A 88 -0.84 7.12 25.42
C GLY A 88 0.10 6.08 26.03
N ASP A 89 -0.46 4.91 26.30
CA ASP A 89 0.23 3.82 26.99
C ASP A 89 1.25 3.10 26.08
N ALA A 90 1.08 3.21 24.76
CA ALA A 90 2.03 2.72 23.76
C ALA A 90 3.15 3.73 23.42
N LYS A 91 3.23 4.87 24.11
CA LYS A 91 4.23 5.92 23.82
C LYS A 91 5.65 5.35 23.78
N GLY A 92 6.35 5.63 22.68
CA GLY A 92 7.70 5.14 22.43
C GLY A 92 7.76 3.93 21.53
N ALA A 93 6.65 3.20 21.33
CA ALA A 93 6.58 2.12 20.36
C ALA A 93 6.90 2.64 18.96
N THR A 94 7.68 1.87 18.22
CA THR A 94 8.07 2.14 16.84
C THR A 94 7.39 1.17 15.89
N GLY A 95 7.06 1.66 14.70
CA GLY A 95 6.43 0.90 13.63
C GLY A 95 6.96 1.35 12.27
N ILE A 96 6.46 0.75 11.21
CA ILE A 96 6.89 0.99 9.84
C ILE A 96 5.69 1.26 8.95
N VAL A 97 5.77 2.31 8.13
CA VAL A 97 4.75 2.61 7.11
C VAL A 97 4.71 1.50 6.07
N THR A 98 3.53 0.96 5.79
CA THR A 98 3.31 -0.16 4.87
C THR A 98 2.55 0.22 3.61
N GLY A 99 1.87 1.37 3.58
CA GLY A 99 1.06 1.76 2.43
C GLY A 99 0.23 3.03 2.59
N HIS A 100 -0.42 3.43 1.49
CA HIS A 100 -1.36 4.54 1.44
C HIS A 100 -2.66 4.09 0.80
N HIS A 101 -3.79 4.39 1.43
CA HIS A 101 -5.11 4.14 0.86
C HIS A 101 -5.76 5.46 0.47
N GLY A 102 -5.81 5.75 -0.82
CA GLY A 102 -6.42 6.93 -1.41
C GLY A 102 -7.94 6.86 -1.37
N GLY A 103 -8.62 8.01 -1.35
CA GLY A 103 -10.05 8.06 -1.09
C GLY A 103 -10.32 7.98 0.41
N ALA A 104 -9.83 6.92 1.08
CA ALA A 104 -9.73 6.84 2.55
C ALA A 104 -8.86 7.97 3.10
N GLU A 105 -7.77 8.28 2.39
CA GLU A 105 -6.69 9.20 2.79
C GLU A 105 -5.98 8.73 4.06
N HIS A 106 -5.75 7.42 4.17
CA HIS A 106 -5.05 6.79 5.29
C HIS A 106 -3.60 6.47 4.95
N VAL A 107 -2.72 6.58 5.94
CA VAL A 107 -1.39 5.97 5.95
C VAL A 107 -1.45 4.73 6.84
N LEU A 108 -0.99 3.60 6.32
CA LEU A 108 -1.01 2.31 7.00
C LEU A 108 0.33 2.04 7.67
N ILE A 109 0.31 1.55 8.90
CA ILE A 109 1.51 1.36 9.71
C ILE A 109 1.43 0.04 10.46
N ASP A 110 2.50 -0.74 10.37
CA ASP A 110 2.67 -1.96 11.15
C ASP A 110 3.42 -1.66 12.47
N PHE A 111 2.84 -2.06 13.59
CA PHE A 111 3.43 -1.96 14.93
C PHE A 111 3.51 -3.34 15.61
N PRO A 112 4.46 -3.55 16.54
CA PRO A 112 4.53 -4.72 17.42
C PRO A 112 3.20 -5.07 18.07
N ASP A 113 2.90 -6.36 18.23
CA ASP A 113 1.65 -6.84 18.84
C ASP A 113 1.47 -6.26 20.25
N GLU A 114 2.56 -6.19 21.02
CA GLU A 114 2.58 -5.55 22.35
C GLU A 114 2.19 -4.06 22.34
N ALA A 115 2.40 -3.36 21.22
CA ALA A 115 1.98 -1.99 21.04
C ALA A 115 0.50 -1.94 20.64
N LEU A 116 0.06 -2.83 19.74
CA LEU A 116 -1.36 -2.91 19.32
C LEU A 116 -2.31 -3.06 20.52
N GLU A 117 -1.94 -3.88 21.51
CA GLU A 117 -2.73 -4.09 22.75
C GLU A 117 -2.84 -2.84 23.65
N LYS A 118 -1.96 -1.85 23.47
CA LYS A 118 -1.90 -0.61 24.27
C LYS A 118 -2.40 0.61 23.52
N LEU A 119 -2.58 0.51 22.20
CA LEU A 119 -2.99 1.63 21.36
C LEU A 119 -4.46 1.96 21.56
N THR A 120 -4.74 3.26 21.50
CA THR A 120 -6.11 3.80 21.47
C THR A 120 -6.31 4.64 20.22
N LEU A 121 -7.56 4.89 19.85
CA LEU A 121 -7.88 5.72 18.68
C LEU A 121 -7.55 7.22 18.90
N ASP A 122 -7.17 7.61 20.12
CA ASP A 122 -6.76 8.98 20.45
C ASP A 122 -5.24 9.17 20.40
N ASP A 123 -4.49 8.10 20.10
CA ASP A 123 -3.03 8.17 20.04
C ASP A 123 -2.50 8.90 18.82
N LYS A 124 -1.42 9.65 19.06
CA LYS A 124 -0.68 10.42 18.07
C LYS A 124 0.50 9.62 17.56
N VAL A 125 0.67 9.66 16.24
CA VAL A 125 1.76 9.00 15.53
C VAL A 125 2.61 10.05 14.83
N LEU A 126 3.93 9.97 15.03
CA LEU A 126 4.92 10.81 14.36
C LEU A 126 5.71 9.97 13.37
N ILE A 127 5.66 10.34 12.09
CA ILE A 127 6.40 9.67 11.01
C ILE A 127 7.59 10.55 10.61
N ARG A 128 8.75 9.90 10.44
CA ARG A 128 9.94 10.50 9.83
C ARG A 128 9.86 10.34 8.31
N GLY A 129 9.12 11.23 7.66
CA GLY A 129 8.90 11.21 6.22
C GLY A 129 10.20 11.33 5.41
N PHE A 130 10.49 10.34 4.58
CA PHE A 130 11.71 10.28 3.76
C PHE A 130 11.54 9.38 2.53
N GLY A 131 11.66 9.93 1.32
CA GLY A 131 11.57 9.15 0.09
C GLY A 131 11.06 9.95 -1.11
N GLN A 132 10.12 10.88 -0.88
CA GLN A 132 9.65 11.75 -1.97
C GLN A 132 10.79 12.57 -2.56
N GLY A 133 10.85 12.59 -3.89
CA GLY A 133 11.92 13.24 -4.65
C GLY A 133 13.16 12.37 -4.89
N LEU A 134 13.17 11.11 -4.43
CA LEU A 134 14.19 10.13 -4.80
C LEU A 134 14.23 9.96 -6.32
N LYS A 135 15.44 9.96 -6.90
CA LYS A 135 15.68 9.81 -8.33
C LYS A 135 16.85 8.87 -8.57
N LEU A 136 16.74 8.10 -9.65
CA LEU A 136 17.84 7.31 -10.18
C LEU A 136 18.56 8.15 -11.23
N VAL A 137 19.78 8.57 -10.93
CA VAL A 137 20.54 9.51 -11.80
C VAL A 137 20.89 8.89 -13.15
N ASP A 138 21.18 7.59 -13.17
CA ASP A 138 21.51 6.85 -14.38
C ASP A 138 20.27 6.33 -15.13
N TYR A 139 19.10 6.39 -14.50
CA TYR A 139 17.81 5.95 -15.06
C TYR A 139 16.74 7.07 -14.95
N PRO A 140 16.93 8.22 -15.62
CA PRO A 140 16.06 9.39 -15.44
C PRO A 140 14.62 9.17 -15.93
N ASP A 141 14.36 8.17 -16.77
CA ASP A 141 13.02 7.79 -17.24
C ASP A 141 12.24 6.93 -16.22
N ILE A 142 12.90 6.52 -15.13
CA ILE A 142 12.30 5.73 -14.06
C ILE A 142 12.00 6.66 -12.90
N HIS A 143 10.71 6.79 -12.58
CA HIS A 143 10.23 7.65 -11.51
C HIS A 143 9.96 6.82 -10.26
N ILE A 144 10.40 7.33 -9.11
CA ILE A 144 10.18 6.71 -7.80
C ILE A 144 9.23 7.59 -6.98
N TYR A 145 8.30 6.94 -6.29
CA TYR A 145 7.34 7.56 -5.39
C TYR A 145 7.22 6.74 -4.11
N ASN A 146 6.80 7.34 -2.99
CA ASN A 146 6.34 6.63 -1.79
C ASN A 146 7.30 5.57 -1.21
N LEU A 147 8.60 5.64 -1.49
CA LEU A 147 9.55 4.59 -1.15
C LEU A 147 10.70 5.13 -0.32
N ASP A 148 10.87 4.57 0.88
CA ASP A 148 12.04 4.84 1.71
C ASP A 148 13.32 4.37 0.98
N PRO A 149 14.36 5.23 0.84
CA PRO A 149 15.60 4.84 0.17
C PRO A 149 16.28 3.61 0.79
N GLY A 150 16.19 3.42 2.10
CA GLY A 150 16.71 2.25 2.80
C GLY A 150 15.87 0.98 2.58
N LEU A 151 14.59 1.09 2.20
CA LEU A 151 13.84 -0.04 1.66
C LEU A 151 14.26 -0.33 0.21
N PHE A 152 14.39 0.70 -0.63
CA PHE A 152 14.86 0.57 -2.01
C PHE A 152 16.17 -0.23 -2.11
N GLU A 153 17.16 0.09 -1.28
CA GLU A 153 18.44 -0.63 -1.21
C GLU A 153 18.31 -2.12 -0.84
N LYS A 154 17.25 -2.49 -0.11
CA LYS A 154 16.99 -3.86 0.35
C LYS A 154 16.10 -4.67 -0.60
N MET A 155 15.58 -4.07 -1.66
CA MET A 155 14.70 -4.74 -2.62
C MET A 155 15.44 -5.69 -3.58
N ASN A 156 16.78 -5.78 -3.50
CA ASN A 156 17.61 -6.60 -4.40
C ASN A 156 17.36 -6.30 -5.88
N ILE A 157 17.29 -5.02 -6.22
CA ILE A 157 17.14 -4.56 -7.60
C ILE A 157 18.51 -4.67 -8.29
N GLU A 158 18.54 -5.30 -9.46
CA GLU A 158 19.76 -5.48 -10.24
C GLU A 158 19.71 -4.65 -11.52
N GLU A 159 20.87 -4.14 -11.93
CA GLU A 159 21.03 -3.45 -13.21
C GLU A 159 21.50 -4.44 -14.27
N SER A 160 20.84 -4.46 -15.42
CA SER A 160 21.23 -5.32 -16.55
C SER A 160 20.87 -4.67 -17.88
N ASN A 161 21.86 -4.50 -18.77
CA ASN A 161 21.67 -3.97 -20.13
C ASN A 161 20.90 -2.63 -20.22
N GLY A 162 21.07 -1.73 -19.24
CA GLY A 162 20.36 -0.44 -19.20
C GLY A 162 18.89 -0.55 -18.76
N GLU A 163 18.52 -1.66 -18.13
CA GLU A 163 17.21 -1.93 -17.52
C GLU A 163 17.37 -2.28 -16.03
N LEU A 164 16.31 -2.10 -15.25
CA LEU A 164 16.24 -2.52 -13.86
C LEU A 164 15.47 -3.82 -13.73
N LEU A 165 16.12 -4.85 -13.21
CA LEU A 165 15.51 -6.12 -12.84
C LEU A 165 14.99 -5.99 -11.39
N VAL A 166 13.67 -5.92 -11.24
CA VAL A 166 13.01 -5.71 -9.94
C VAL A 166 12.33 -7.00 -9.48
N PRO A 167 12.69 -7.53 -8.30
CA PRO A 167 11.99 -8.66 -7.72
C PRO A 167 10.51 -8.35 -7.43
N VAL A 168 9.60 -9.18 -7.93
CA VAL A 168 8.15 -9.05 -7.72
C VAL A 168 7.51 -10.40 -7.42
N ALA A 169 6.46 -10.39 -6.60
CA ALA A 169 5.69 -11.58 -6.27
C ALA A 169 4.75 -11.99 -7.41
N ALA A 170 4.27 -11.01 -8.19
CA ALA A 170 3.37 -11.24 -9.32
C ALA A 170 3.48 -10.14 -10.38
N VAL A 171 3.02 -10.48 -11.59
CA VAL A 171 2.83 -9.55 -12.71
C VAL A 171 1.35 -9.46 -13.01
N ILE A 172 0.80 -8.25 -12.95
CA ILE A 172 -0.62 -7.95 -13.10
C ILE A 172 -0.87 -7.36 -14.50
N PRO A 173 -1.74 -7.98 -15.31
CA PRO A 173 -2.20 -7.39 -16.56
C PRO A 173 -2.91 -6.05 -16.30
N GLY A 174 -2.59 -5.01 -17.07
CA GLY A 174 -3.17 -3.67 -16.89
C GLY A 174 -4.70 -3.63 -16.99
N MET A 175 -5.30 -4.53 -17.78
CA MET A 175 -6.77 -4.66 -17.89
C MET A 175 -7.48 -5.02 -16.58
N LEU A 176 -6.75 -5.52 -15.58
CA LEU A 176 -7.28 -5.83 -14.26
C LEU A 176 -7.19 -4.65 -13.30
N MET A 177 -6.67 -3.49 -13.70
CA MET A 177 -6.63 -2.30 -12.84
C MET A 177 -7.93 -1.49 -12.94
N GLY A 178 -8.45 -1.03 -11.80
CA GLY A 178 -9.77 -0.39 -11.70
C GLY A 178 -9.77 0.91 -10.91
N SER A 179 -10.45 0.90 -9.75
CA SER A 179 -10.64 2.08 -8.91
C SER A 179 -9.32 2.81 -8.65
N GLY A 180 -9.30 4.14 -8.80
CA GLY A 180 -8.09 4.96 -8.73
C GLY A 180 -7.38 5.22 -10.07
N VAL A 181 -7.75 4.54 -11.16
CA VAL A 181 -7.32 4.91 -12.53
C VAL A 181 -7.82 6.31 -12.88
N GLY A 182 -6.97 7.12 -13.54
CA GLY A 182 -7.21 8.52 -13.87
C GLY A 182 -6.85 9.51 -12.75
N SER A 183 -6.56 9.02 -11.53
CA SER A 183 -6.13 9.87 -10.43
C SER A 183 -4.70 10.39 -10.62
N THR A 184 -4.45 11.60 -10.09
CA THR A 184 -3.11 12.20 -9.96
C THR A 184 -2.51 12.03 -8.56
N SER A 185 -3.14 11.24 -7.70
CA SER A 185 -2.74 10.97 -6.31
C SER A 185 -1.61 9.94 -6.17
N ILE A 186 -0.66 9.88 -7.11
CA ILE A 186 0.40 8.85 -7.13
C ILE A 186 1.20 8.90 -5.83
N GLY A 187 1.51 10.11 -5.35
CA GLY A 187 2.28 10.32 -4.12
C GLY A 187 1.46 10.23 -2.83
N THR A 188 0.15 9.96 -2.87
CA THR A 188 -0.71 10.04 -1.66
C THR A 188 -1.73 8.91 -1.51
N GLY A 189 -1.81 7.98 -2.45
CA GLY A 189 -2.75 6.87 -2.39
C GLY A 189 -2.40 5.72 -3.33
N ASP A 190 -3.40 4.90 -3.62
CA ASP A 190 -3.32 3.64 -4.33
C ASP A 190 -4.39 3.51 -5.41
N TYR A 191 -4.44 2.35 -6.05
CA TYR A 191 -5.45 1.94 -7.03
C TYR A 191 -5.56 0.42 -7.08
N ASP A 192 -6.72 -0.08 -7.50
CA ASP A 192 -7.16 -1.43 -7.19
C ASP A 192 -6.92 -2.43 -8.32
N ILE A 193 -6.55 -3.65 -7.95
CA ILE A 193 -6.65 -4.82 -8.83
C ILE A 193 -8.09 -5.33 -8.74
N MET A 194 -8.88 -5.17 -9.79
CA MET A 194 -10.29 -5.58 -9.85
C MET A 194 -10.45 -7.10 -9.72
N THR A 195 -11.37 -7.54 -8.86
CA THR A 195 -11.52 -8.97 -8.56
C THR A 195 -12.82 -9.61 -9.02
N SER A 196 -13.65 -8.86 -9.76
CA SER A 196 -14.92 -9.36 -10.31
C SER A 196 -14.74 -10.58 -11.24
N ASP A 197 -13.62 -10.69 -11.95
CA ASP A 197 -13.28 -11.85 -12.77
C ASP A 197 -12.29 -12.78 -12.03
N ARG A 198 -12.83 -13.64 -11.18
CA ARG A 198 -12.04 -14.62 -10.42
C ARG A 198 -11.26 -15.60 -11.31
N LYS A 199 -11.76 -15.90 -12.51
CA LYS A 199 -11.10 -16.83 -13.44
C LYS A 199 -9.82 -16.19 -13.98
N ALA A 200 -9.90 -14.92 -14.40
CA ALA A 200 -8.73 -14.16 -14.82
C ALA A 200 -7.68 -14.06 -13.70
N LEU A 201 -8.10 -13.77 -12.45
CA LEU A 201 -7.16 -13.75 -11.31
C LEU A 201 -6.45 -15.10 -11.11
N GLN A 202 -7.17 -16.22 -11.23
CA GLN A 202 -6.59 -17.56 -11.10
C GLN A 202 -5.61 -17.87 -12.23
N GLU A 203 -5.98 -17.55 -13.48
CA GLU A 203 -5.13 -17.76 -14.66
C GLU A 203 -3.82 -16.96 -14.57
N HIS A 204 -3.86 -15.79 -13.93
CA HIS A 204 -2.68 -14.94 -13.68
C HIS A 204 -2.01 -15.18 -12.31
N GLY A 205 -2.47 -16.16 -11.52
CA GLY A 205 -1.87 -16.50 -10.22
C GLY A 205 -2.06 -15.45 -9.11
N LEU A 206 -2.99 -14.51 -9.29
CA LEU A 206 -3.19 -13.35 -8.42
C LEU A 206 -3.98 -13.65 -7.15
N MET A 207 -4.62 -14.83 -7.05
CA MET A 207 -5.40 -15.21 -5.86
C MET A 207 -4.53 -15.45 -4.60
N ASN A 208 -3.20 -15.53 -4.75
CA ASN A 208 -2.26 -15.81 -3.66
C ASN A 208 -1.52 -14.57 -3.15
N LEU A 209 -1.90 -13.37 -3.62
CA LEU A 209 -1.30 -12.11 -3.19
C LEU A 209 -1.48 -11.92 -1.69
N LYS A 210 -0.47 -11.31 -1.09
CA LYS A 210 -0.40 -10.98 0.33
C LYS A 210 -0.24 -9.48 0.50
N PHE A 211 -0.70 -8.96 1.64
CA PHE A 211 -0.33 -7.62 2.07
C PHE A 211 1.19 -7.48 2.08
N GLY A 212 1.69 -6.40 1.50
CA GLY A 212 3.11 -6.12 1.37
C GLY A 212 3.81 -6.77 0.17
N ASP A 213 3.14 -7.60 -0.63
CA ASP A 213 3.73 -8.14 -1.85
C ASP A 213 4.09 -6.99 -2.80
N ILE A 214 5.29 -7.04 -3.35
CA ILE A 214 5.75 -6.13 -4.39
C ILE A 214 5.30 -6.71 -5.73
N VAL A 215 4.58 -5.95 -6.53
CA VAL A 215 3.97 -6.41 -7.79
C VAL A 215 4.34 -5.48 -8.93
N LEU A 216 4.41 -6.02 -10.15
CA LEU A 216 4.53 -5.24 -11.37
C LEU A 216 3.20 -5.22 -12.11
N ILE A 217 2.78 -4.05 -12.59
CA ILE A 217 1.57 -3.81 -13.36
C ILE A 217 1.98 -3.49 -14.79
N GLN A 218 1.48 -4.28 -15.72
CA GLN A 218 1.76 -4.15 -17.15
C GLN A 218 0.91 -3.05 -17.77
N ASP A 219 1.47 -2.38 -18.77
CA ASP A 219 0.82 -1.37 -19.60
C ASP A 219 0.20 -0.21 -18.82
N HIS A 220 0.75 0.11 -17.64
CA HIS A 220 0.33 1.26 -16.83
C HIS A 220 1.50 2.21 -16.60
N ASP A 221 1.25 3.48 -16.93
CA ASP A 221 2.13 4.61 -16.62
C ASP A 221 1.56 5.33 -15.40
N ASN A 222 2.37 5.46 -14.35
CA ASN A 222 2.05 6.21 -13.14
C ASN A 222 2.96 7.44 -12.98
N THR A 223 3.54 7.97 -14.07
CA THR A 223 4.51 9.07 -13.95
C THR A 223 3.86 10.34 -13.40
N TYR A 224 2.64 10.67 -13.82
CA TYR A 224 1.93 11.90 -13.39
C TYR A 224 0.45 11.68 -13.06
N GLY A 225 -0.16 10.69 -13.71
CA GLY A 225 -1.54 10.26 -13.55
C GLY A 225 -1.58 8.78 -13.83
N ARG A 226 -2.50 8.04 -13.20
CA ARG A 226 -2.63 6.59 -13.45
C ARG A 226 -3.33 6.36 -14.77
N CYS A 227 -2.64 5.84 -15.78
CA CYS A 227 -3.28 5.56 -17.07
C CYS A 227 -2.72 4.33 -17.75
N TYR A 228 -3.55 3.73 -18.61
CA TYR A 228 -3.09 2.70 -19.53
C TYR A 228 -2.18 3.32 -20.59
N ARG A 229 -1.00 2.72 -20.77
CA ARG A 229 -0.04 3.03 -21.83
C ARG A 229 0.69 1.74 -22.17
N LYS A 230 0.42 1.21 -23.37
CA LYS A 230 1.06 -0.01 -23.85
C LYS A 230 2.59 0.09 -23.75
N GLY A 231 3.23 -0.92 -23.15
CA GLY A 231 4.67 -1.00 -22.92
C GLY A 231 5.18 -0.26 -21.68
N ALA A 232 4.36 0.59 -21.05
CA ALA A 232 4.69 1.16 -19.74
C ALA A 232 4.57 0.09 -18.65
N VAL A 233 5.28 0.29 -17.56
CA VAL A 233 5.25 -0.60 -16.40
C VAL A 233 5.28 0.20 -15.12
N SER A 234 4.58 -0.30 -14.10
CA SER A 234 4.59 0.29 -12.76
C SER A 234 4.79 -0.80 -11.72
N VAL A 235 5.56 -0.50 -10.69
CA VAL A 235 5.77 -1.38 -9.54
C VAL A 235 5.07 -0.76 -8.34
N GLY A 236 4.42 -1.59 -7.55
CA GLY A 236 3.74 -1.16 -6.33
C GLY A 236 3.72 -2.23 -5.26
N VAL A 237 3.16 -1.86 -4.10
CA VAL A 237 3.01 -2.74 -2.94
C VAL A 237 1.52 -2.98 -2.71
N ILE A 238 1.11 -4.21 -2.40
CA ILE A 238 -0.27 -4.53 -2.00
C ILE A 238 -0.54 -4.00 -0.58
N ILE A 239 -1.54 -3.13 -0.38
CA ILE A 239 -1.73 -2.41 0.89
C ILE A 239 -3.03 -2.70 1.63
N HIS A 240 -4.12 -3.04 0.92
CA HIS A 240 -5.38 -3.45 1.55
C HIS A 240 -5.95 -4.73 0.92
N SER A 241 -6.95 -5.34 1.57
CA SER A 241 -7.52 -6.60 1.11
C SER A 241 -8.31 -6.45 -0.17
N ASP A 242 -8.71 -7.60 -0.69
CA ASP A 242 -9.82 -7.73 -1.62
C ASP A 242 -11.09 -6.98 -1.16
N CYS A 243 -11.91 -6.67 -2.15
CA CYS A 243 -13.11 -5.88 -2.04
C CYS A 243 -14.25 -6.55 -2.83
N LYS A 244 -15.46 -6.36 -2.35
CA LYS A 244 -16.69 -6.86 -2.97
C LYS A 244 -17.28 -5.90 -4.00
N TYR A 245 -16.95 -4.61 -3.96
CA TYR A 245 -17.48 -3.61 -4.88
C TYR A 245 -17.00 -3.84 -6.32
N ALA A 246 -17.86 -3.49 -7.28
CA ALA A 246 -17.49 -3.52 -8.70
C ALA A 246 -16.35 -2.55 -8.97
N GLY A 247 -15.30 -3.02 -9.65
CA GLY A 247 -14.14 -2.21 -10.01
C GLY A 247 -13.10 -2.06 -8.90
N HIS A 248 -13.25 -2.76 -7.78
CA HIS A 248 -12.34 -2.73 -6.64
C HIS A 248 -11.70 -4.09 -6.37
N GLY A 249 -10.71 -4.10 -5.47
CA GLY A 249 -10.02 -5.30 -4.99
C GLY A 249 -8.78 -4.94 -4.17
N PRO A 250 -7.72 -5.77 -4.11
CA PRO A 250 -6.51 -5.39 -3.39
C PRO A 250 -5.87 -4.12 -3.96
N GLY A 251 -5.66 -3.13 -3.09
CA GLY A 251 -5.07 -1.83 -3.45
C GLY A 251 -3.57 -1.89 -3.61
N VAL A 252 -3.04 -1.12 -4.57
CA VAL A 252 -1.61 -1.05 -4.91
C VAL A 252 -1.09 0.38 -4.77
N THR A 253 -0.21 0.62 -3.79
CA THR A 253 0.54 1.88 -3.72
C THR A 253 1.72 1.84 -4.68
N THR A 254 1.78 2.75 -5.65
CA THR A 254 2.89 2.85 -6.61
C THR A 254 4.18 3.25 -5.90
N ILE A 255 5.28 2.52 -6.19
CA ILE A 255 6.62 2.84 -5.71
C ILE A 255 7.62 3.17 -6.83
N MET A 256 7.39 2.66 -8.04
CA MET A 256 8.25 2.91 -9.20
C MET A 256 7.43 2.85 -10.49
N THR A 257 7.82 3.59 -11.53
CA THR A 257 7.16 3.53 -12.83
C THR A 257 8.13 3.89 -13.97
N SER A 258 7.92 3.29 -15.13
CA SER A 258 8.65 3.58 -16.35
C SER A 258 7.69 3.62 -17.55
N SER A 259 7.57 4.79 -18.16
CA SER A 259 6.75 4.97 -19.38
C SER A 259 7.35 4.30 -20.62
N SER A 260 8.64 3.94 -20.56
CA SER A 260 9.41 3.29 -21.62
C SER A 260 9.66 1.80 -21.39
N GLY A 261 9.14 1.22 -20.30
CA GLY A 261 9.23 -0.22 -20.06
C GLY A 261 10.60 -0.70 -19.56
N LYS A 262 11.45 0.19 -19.01
CA LYS A 262 12.82 -0.12 -18.54
C LYS A 262 12.89 -0.91 -17.23
N ILE A 263 11.75 -1.19 -16.59
CA ILE A 263 11.68 -2.05 -15.41
C ILE A 263 11.24 -3.43 -15.86
N LYS A 264 12.02 -4.47 -15.54
CA LYS A 264 11.69 -5.87 -15.82
C LYS A 264 11.41 -6.63 -14.54
N PRO A 265 10.33 -7.42 -14.48
CA PRO A 265 10.02 -8.21 -13.30
C PRO A 265 10.95 -9.42 -13.21
N VAL A 266 11.41 -9.74 -12.00
CA VAL A 266 11.99 -11.03 -11.65
C VAL A 266 11.07 -11.69 -10.62
N LEU A 267 10.41 -12.79 -10.96
CA LEU A 267 9.49 -13.44 -10.03
C LEU A 267 10.26 -13.97 -8.81
N SER A 268 9.84 -13.58 -7.61
CA SER A 268 10.47 -13.97 -6.36
C SER A 268 9.45 -14.10 -5.23
N LEU A 269 9.52 -15.22 -4.51
CA LEU A 269 8.72 -15.43 -3.30
C LEU A 269 9.15 -14.53 -2.14
N GLU A 270 10.35 -13.93 -2.23
CA GLU A 270 10.89 -13.01 -1.22
C GLU A 270 10.49 -11.55 -1.45
N ALA A 271 9.81 -11.26 -2.56
CA ALA A 271 9.35 -9.92 -2.92
C ALA A 271 8.12 -9.48 -2.10
N ASN A 272 8.30 -9.33 -0.79
CA ASN A 272 7.32 -8.81 0.14
C ASN A 272 8.00 -7.90 1.18
N ILE A 273 7.49 -6.69 1.39
CA ILE A 273 8.13 -5.71 2.29
C ILE A 273 8.21 -6.22 3.74
N ALA A 274 7.27 -7.07 4.18
CA ALA A 274 7.30 -7.65 5.51
C ALA A 274 8.47 -8.62 5.70
N LYS A 275 8.79 -9.40 4.66
CA LYS A 275 9.98 -10.27 4.65
C LYS A 275 11.28 -9.48 4.62
N ILE A 276 11.33 -8.42 3.82
CA ILE A 276 12.51 -7.57 3.65
C ILE A 276 12.81 -6.81 4.95
N LEU A 277 11.79 -6.23 5.57
CA LEU A 277 11.93 -5.38 6.76
C LEU A 277 11.78 -6.14 8.09
N LYS A 278 11.42 -7.43 8.05
CA LYS A 278 11.15 -8.27 9.23
C LYS A 278 10.05 -7.67 10.13
N ILE A 279 8.92 -7.34 9.51
CA ILE A 279 7.74 -6.73 10.15
C ILE A 279 6.49 -7.60 9.94
N GLY A 280 5.36 -7.22 10.55
CA GLY A 280 4.11 -7.97 10.48
C GLY A 280 4.27 -9.44 10.82
N ARG A 281 3.87 -10.34 9.91
CA ARG A 281 3.97 -11.79 10.09
C ARG A 281 5.39 -12.36 10.06
N PHE A 282 6.37 -11.56 9.64
CA PHE A 282 7.78 -11.95 9.59
C PHE A 282 8.61 -11.27 10.67
N ARG A 283 7.96 -10.60 11.63
CA ARG A 283 8.61 -10.05 12.81
C ARG A 283 9.18 -11.18 13.65
N GLN A 284 10.46 -11.06 14.01
CA GLN A 284 11.08 -11.96 14.98
C GLN A 284 10.67 -11.49 16.37
N ASN A 285 10.13 -12.40 17.19
CA ASN A 285 9.91 -12.12 18.60
C ASN A 285 11.30 -12.01 19.26
N SER A 286 11.72 -10.80 19.61
CA SER A 286 12.87 -10.55 20.46
C SER A 286 12.50 -10.68 21.93
#